data_AF-A0A645IFV5-F1
#
_entry.id   AF-A0A645IFV5-F1
#
_cell.length_a   1.000
_cell.length_b   1.000
_cell.length_c   1.000
_cell.angle_alpha   90.00
_cell.angle_beta   90.00
_cell.angle_gamma   90.00
#
_symmetry.space_group_name_H-M   'P 1'
#
loop_
_entity.id
_entity.type
_entity.pdbx_description
1 polymer ?
#
loop_
_entity_poly.entity_id
_entity_poly.type
_entity_poly.pdbx_seq_one_letter_code
_entity_poly.pdbx_strand_id
1 'polypeptide(L)'
;MVLVPSLFEPCGLSQMIAMRYGALPVVRETGGLRDSVIPYNKYTGEGTGFSFANFNAHELLYTVKEALRIYREDRGAWNTLVGSAMAADFSWNASALSYMALYRELLAPEDGK
;
A
#
# COMPACT_ATOMS: atom_id res chain seq x y z
N MET A 1 -3.99 13.24 0.69
CA MET A 1 -4.54 11.97 1.20
C MET A 1 -5.57 11.48 0.19
N VAL A 2 -5.65 10.17 -0.03
CA VAL A 2 -6.64 9.52 -0.94
C VAL A 2 -7.34 8.39 -0.18
N LEU A 3 -8.62 8.16 -0.46
CA LEU A 3 -9.37 7.04 0.12
C LEU A 3 -9.56 5.94 -0.93
N VAL A 4 -9.28 4.69 -0.56
CA VAL A 4 -9.51 3.50 -1.38
C VAL A 4 -10.20 2.41 -0.54
N PRO A 5 -11.49 2.57 -0.18
CA PRO A 5 -12.21 1.67 0.72
C PRO A 5 -12.86 0.49 -0.04
N SER A 6 -12.09 -0.20 -0.89
CA SER A 6 -12.63 -1.26 -1.76
C SER A 6 -13.21 -2.43 -0.94
N LEU A 7 -14.35 -2.97 -1.40
CA LEU A 7 -14.89 -4.26 -0.89
C LEU A 7 -13.98 -5.43 -1.31
N PHE A 8 -13.43 -5.34 -2.51
CA PHE A 8 -12.47 -6.28 -3.06
C PHE A 8 -11.51 -5.53 -3.98
N GLU A 9 -10.21 -5.85 -3.93
CA GLU A 9 -9.19 -5.22 -4.77
C GLU A 9 -8.08 -6.25 -5.07
N PRO A 10 -8.01 -6.80 -6.29
CA PRO A 10 -7.04 -7.87 -6.60
C PRO A 10 -5.59 -7.35 -6.65
N CYS A 11 -5.38 -6.06 -6.96
CA CYS A 11 -4.04 -5.47 -7.06
C CYS A 11 -4.01 -4.03 -6.56
N GLY A 12 -4.90 -3.17 -7.07
CA GLY A 12 -4.94 -1.74 -6.77
C GLY A 12 -3.71 -0.99 -7.31
N LEU A 13 -3.92 0.00 -8.18
CA LEU A 13 -2.86 0.92 -8.61
C LEU A 13 -2.96 2.29 -7.95
N SER A 14 -4.18 2.68 -7.54
CA SER A 14 -4.47 4.02 -7.02
C SER A 14 -3.67 4.36 -5.77
N GLN A 15 -3.48 3.41 -4.86
CA GLN A 15 -2.69 3.58 -3.64
C GLN A 15 -1.18 3.70 -3.95
N MET A 16 -0.67 2.96 -4.93
CA MET A 16 0.73 3.07 -5.37
C MET A 16 1.00 4.43 -6.02
N ILE A 17 0.08 4.88 -6.88
CA ILE A 17 0.14 6.21 -7.49
C ILE A 17 0.04 7.30 -6.41
N ALA A 18 -0.89 7.17 -5.46
CA ALA A 18 -1.02 8.13 -4.37
C ALA A 18 0.28 8.27 -3.58
N MET A 19 0.88 7.13 -3.17
CA MET A 19 2.16 7.11 -2.45
C MET A 19 3.30 7.72 -3.27
N ARG A 20 3.38 7.42 -4.58
CA ARG A 20 4.37 7.99 -5.49
C ARG A 20 4.30 9.53 -5.57
N TYR A 21 3.12 10.10 -5.40
CA TYR A 21 2.88 11.54 -5.40
C TYR A 21 2.81 12.15 -3.99
N GLY A 22 3.19 11.41 -2.95
CA GLY A 22 3.21 11.89 -1.56
C GLY A 22 1.84 12.03 -0.92
N ALA A 23 0.79 11.48 -1.54
CA ALA A 23 -0.52 11.39 -0.94
C ALA A 23 -0.65 10.09 -0.14
N LEU A 24 -0.73 10.21 1.19
CA LEU A 24 -0.96 9.03 2.05
C LEU A 24 -2.33 8.39 1.76
N PRO A 25 -2.39 7.09 1.49
CA PRO A 25 -3.63 6.38 1.25
C PRO A 25 -4.30 5.96 2.56
N VAL A 26 -5.63 5.96 2.58
CA VAL A 26 -6.47 5.29 3.59
C VAL A 26 -7.20 4.15 2.89
N VAL A 27 -6.87 2.91 3.24
CA VAL A 27 -7.33 1.71 2.52
C VAL A 27 -8.05 0.73 3.41
N ARG A 28 -8.88 -0.14 2.81
CA ARG A 28 -9.30 -1.36 3.48
C ARG A 28 -8.27 -2.48 3.22
N GLU A 29 -8.02 -3.32 4.21
CA GLU A 29 -7.12 -4.48 4.12
C GLU A 29 -7.72 -5.61 3.28
N THR A 30 -7.74 -5.44 1.96
CA THR A 30 -8.20 -6.44 0.99
C THR A 30 -7.28 -6.53 -0.22
N GLY A 31 -6.96 -7.77 -0.60
CA GLY A 31 -6.05 -8.12 -1.70
C GLY A 31 -4.84 -7.19 -1.76
N GLY A 32 -4.58 -6.60 -2.94
CA GLY A 32 -3.37 -5.81 -3.16
C GLY A 32 -3.26 -4.53 -2.32
N LEU A 33 -4.35 -4.03 -1.72
CA LEU A 33 -4.28 -2.90 -0.78
C LEU A 33 -3.58 -3.30 0.52
N ARG A 34 -3.86 -4.51 1.02
CA ARG A 34 -3.21 -5.07 2.21
C ARG A 34 -1.72 -5.31 1.96
N ASP A 35 -1.38 -5.72 0.74
CA ASP A 35 -0.01 -6.07 0.37
C ASP A 35 0.87 -4.84 0.09
N SER A 36 0.27 -3.68 -0.20
CA SER A 36 1.00 -2.48 -0.64
C SER A 36 1.03 -1.33 0.37
N VAL A 37 0.09 -1.28 1.33
CA VAL A 37 0.04 -0.21 2.33
C VAL A 37 0.44 -0.74 3.69
N ILE A 38 1.51 -0.18 4.26
CA ILE A 38 1.94 -0.47 5.62
C ILE A 38 1.22 0.52 6.55
N PRO A 39 0.36 0.05 7.47
CA PRO A 39 -0.36 0.95 8.36
C PRO A 39 0.58 1.71 9.29
N TYR A 40 0.27 2.98 9.52
CA TYR A 40 1.00 3.81 10.45
C TYR A 40 1.02 3.21 11.86
N ASN A 41 2.22 2.98 12.38
CA ASN A 41 2.47 2.59 13.76
C ASN A 41 2.91 3.81 14.56
N LYS A 42 2.02 4.34 15.42
CA LYS A 42 2.30 5.50 16.27
C LYS A 42 3.43 5.32 17.29
N TYR A 43 3.83 4.08 17.58
CA TYR A 43 4.89 3.78 18.54
C TYR A 43 6.27 3.75 17.88
N THR A 44 6.36 3.29 16.63
CA THR A 44 7.63 3.22 15.88
C THR A 44 7.80 4.38 14.89
N GLY A 45 6.72 5.04 14.51
CA GLY A 45 6.71 6.07 13.47
C GLY A 45 6.68 5.52 12.04
N GLU A 46 6.69 4.19 11.88
CA GLU A 46 6.77 3.53 10.58
C GLU A 46 5.39 3.43 9.91
N GLY A 47 5.40 3.35 8.57
CA GLY A 47 4.20 3.17 7.75
C GLY A 47 4.28 3.92 6.43
N THR A 48 3.34 3.62 5.53
CA THR A 48 3.18 4.30 4.24
C THR A 48 1.75 4.80 4.02
N GLY A 49 0.84 4.54 4.96
CA GLY A 49 -0.53 5.02 4.92
C GLY A 49 -1.32 4.57 6.15
N PHE A 50 -2.63 4.49 6.00
CA PHE A 50 -3.55 4.06 7.05
C PHE A 50 -4.46 2.94 6.52
N SER A 51 -4.77 1.96 7.36
CA SER A 51 -5.63 0.85 6.97
C SER A 51 -6.76 0.60 7.98
N PHE A 52 -7.75 -0.18 7.53
CA PHE A 52 -8.78 -0.77 8.38
C PHE A 52 -9.22 -2.13 7.82
N ALA A 53 -9.74 -3.02 8.68
CA ALA A 53 -9.95 -4.42 8.30
C ALA A 53 -11.37 -4.70 7.78
N ASN A 54 -12.37 -4.25 8.53
CA ASN A 54 -13.76 -4.63 8.28
C ASN A 54 -14.43 -3.65 7.32
N PHE A 55 -15.26 -4.17 6.41
CA PHE A 55 -16.02 -3.36 5.48
C PHE A 55 -17.23 -2.72 6.18
N ASN A 56 -16.97 -1.70 7.01
CA ASN A 56 -18.01 -0.95 7.72
C ASN A 56 -17.66 0.54 7.82
N ALA A 57 -18.70 1.36 8.02
CA ALA A 57 -18.55 2.81 8.07
C ALA A 57 -17.80 3.32 9.32
N HIS A 58 -17.85 2.57 10.43
CA HIS A 58 -17.25 2.99 11.69
C HIS A 58 -15.73 2.93 11.64
N GLU A 59 -15.17 1.85 11.11
CA GLU A 59 -13.72 1.70 10.93
C GLU A 59 -13.17 2.68 9.92
N LEU A 60 -13.86 2.85 8.77
CA LEU A 60 -13.48 3.88 7.80
C LEU A 60 -13.43 5.27 8.45
N LEU A 61 -14.48 5.64 9.21
CA LEU A 61 -14.55 6.92 9.89
C LEU A 61 -13.42 7.08 10.92
N TYR A 62 -13.14 6.03 11.71
CA TYR A 62 -12.08 6.05 12.71
C TYR A 62 -10.71 6.26 12.06
N THR A 63 -10.40 5.50 11.02
CA THR A 63 -9.10 5.58 10.33
C THR A 63 -8.92 6.93 9.63
N VAL A 64 -9.98 7.49 9.03
CA VAL A 64 -9.94 8.85 8.46
C VAL A 64 -9.72 9.90 9.55
N LYS A 65 -10.38 9.77 10.70
CA LYS A 65 -10.16 10.68 11.84
C LYS A 65 -8.73 10.61 12.34
N GLU A 66 -8.16 9.42 12.46
CA GLU A 66 -6.77 9.26 12.90
C GLU A 66 -5.79 9.88 11.89
N ALA A 67 -5.98 9.64 10.59
CA ALA A 67 -5.17 10.27 9.55
C ALA A 67 -5.24 11.80 9.61
N LEU A 68 -6.44 12.37 9.79
CA LEU A 68 -6.64 13.80 9.95
C LEU A 68 -6.04 14.35 11.25
N ARG A 69 -6.07 13.56 12.33
CA ARG A 69 -5.48 13.93 13.61
C ARG A 69 -3.97 14.07 13.47
N ILE A 70 -3.29 13.06 12.92
CA ILE A 70 -1.85 13.11 12.63
C ILE A 70 -1.52 14.28 11.70
N TYR A 71 -2.29 14.48 10.63
CA TYR A 71 -2.08 15.60 9.70
C TYR A 71 -2.09 16.98 10.39
N ARG A 72 -2.96 17.18 11.38
CA ARG A 72 -3.16 18.47 12.07
C ARG A 72 -2.24 18.65 13.27
N GLU A 73 -2.08 17.60 14.07
CA GLU A 73 -1.44 17.67 15.39
C GLU A 73 0.03 17.28 15.34
N ASP A 74 0.44 16.44 14.38
CA ASP A 74 1.81 15.93 14.28
C ASP A 74 2.34 15.99 12.84
N ARG A 75 2.72 17.20 12.43
CA ARG A 75 3.32 17.46 11.11
C ARG A 75 4.63 16.71 10.90
N GLY A 76 5.38 16.42 11.96
CA GLY A 76 6.63 15.68 11.90
C GLY A 76 6.37 14.24 11.46
N ALA A 77 5.52 13.53 12.18
CA ALA A 77 5.10 12.17 11.83
C ALA A 77 4.46 12.10 10.44
N TRP A 78 3.61 13.08 10.09
CA TRP A 78 3.01 13.15 8.75
C TRP A 78 4.06 13.24 7.64
N ASN A 79 5.07 14.10 7.80
CA ASN A 79 6.12 14.25 6.80
C ASN A 79 7.01 13.01 6.70
N THR A 80 7.30 12.35 7.82
CA THR A 80 8.00 11.06 7.82
C THR A 80 7.23 10.00 7.05
N LEU A 81 5.92 9.87 7.30
CA LEU A 81 5.03 8.97 6.57
C LEU A 81 5.03 9.27 5.07
N VAL A 82 4.95 10.55 4.68
CA VAL A 82 5.01 10.96 3.26
C VAL A 82 6.34 10.56 2.63
N GLY A 83 7.46 10.78 3.34
CA GLY A 83 8.78 10.36 2.88
C GLY A 83 8.87 8.84 2.66
N SER A 84 8.40 8.05 3.63
CA SER A 84 8.35 6.59 3.54
C SER A 84 7.46 6.11 2.38
N ALA A 85 6.29 6.72 2.20
CA ALA A 85 5.38 6.40 1.10
C ALA A 85 6.01 6.69 -0.27
N MET A 86 6.68 7.84 -0.43
CA MET A 86 7.34 8.21 -1.68
C MET A 86 8.58 7.36 -2.00
N ALA A 87 9.23 6.84 -0.96
CA ALA A 87 10.41 5.97 -1.07
C ALA A 87 10.06 4.50 -1.39
N ALA A 88 8.79 4.10 -1.25
CA ALA A 88 8.36 2.76 -1.59
C ALA A 88 8.56 2.47 -3.09
N ASP A 89 9.21 1.34 -3.40
CA ASP A 89 9.45 0.90 -4.77
C ASP A 89 8.23 0.11 -5.28
N PHE A 90 7.44 0.77 -6.13
CA PHE A 90 6.35 0.16 -6.89
C PHE A 90 6.67 0.10 -8.39
N SER A 91 7.97 0.08 -8.75
CA SER A 91 8.36 -0.12 -10.14
C SER A 91 8.02 -1.53 -10.61
N TRP A 92 7.89 -1.67 -11.93
CA TRP A 92 7.67 -2.99 -12.55
C TRP A 92 8.86 -3.93 -12.44
N ASN A 93 10.01 -3.48 -11.94
CA ASN A 93 11.26 -4.26 -11.99
C ASN A 93 11.13 -5.61 -11.27
N ALA A 94 10.62 -5.61 -10.04
CA ALA A 94 10.45 -6.85 -9.27
C ALA A 94 9.45 -7.82 -9.95
N SER A 95 8.29 -7.31 -10.37
CA SER A 95 7.28 -8.12 -11.07
C SER A 95 7.83 -8.66 -12.40
N ALA A 96 8.50 -7.84 -13.20
CA ALA A 96 9.08 -8.24 -14.47
C ALA A 96 10.10 -9.37 -14.30
N LEU A 97 10.97 -9.31 -13.29
CA LEU A 97 11.93 -10.37 -12.99
C LEU A 97 11.23 -11.70 -12.63
N SER A 98 10.16 -11.65 -11.82
CA SER A 98 9.38 -12.84 -11.48
C SER A 98 8.70 -13.46 -12.71
N TYR A 99 8.10 -12.64 -13.57
CA TYR A 99 7.50 -13.13 -14.81
C TYR A 99 8.56 -13.67 -15.80
N MET A 100 9.73 -13.04 -15.89
CA MET A 100 10.83 -13.54 -16.70
C MET A 100 11.33 -14.91 -16.20
N ALA A 101 11.41 -15.11 -14.89
CA ALA A 101 11.77 -16.40 -14.31
C ALA A 101 10.74 -17.48 -14.66
N LEU A 102 9.45 -17.17 -14.49
CA LEU A 102 8.35 -18.06 -14.88
C LEU A 102 8.40 -18.41 -16.38
N TYR A 103 8.64 -17.44 -17.25
CA TYR A 103 8.75 -17.69 -18.68
C TYR A 103 9.95 -18.56 -19.03
N ARG A 104 11.09 -18.42 -18.33
CA ARG A 104 12.25 -19.30 -18.51
C ARG A 104 11.97 -20.73 -18.07
N GLU A 105 11.22 -20.91 -16.98
CA GLU A 105 10.79 -22.23 -16.50
C GLU A 105 9.89 -22.93 -17.52
N LEU A 106 8.88 -22.22 -18.06
CA LEU A 106 7.95 -22.77 -19.04
C LEU A 106 8.59 -23.08 -20.41
N LEU A 107 9.68 -22.39 -20.76
CA LEU A 107 10.42 -22.60 -22.01
C LEU A 107 11.60 -23.56 -21.84
N ALA A 108 11.91 -24.00 -20.63
CA ALA A 108 12.93 -25.01 -20.42
C ALA A 108 12.48 -26.30 -21.14
N PRO A 109 13.34 -26.92 -21.97
CA PRO A 109 13.01 -28.20 -22.56
C PRO A 109 12.70 -29.19 -21.44
N GLU A 110 11.64 -30.00 -21.59
CA GLU A 110 11.44 -31.13 -20.68
C GLU A 110 12.71 -31.96 -20.69
N ASP A 111 13.35 -32.12 -19.52
CA ASP A 111 14.48 -33.01 -19.37
C ASP A 111 14.06 -34.38 -19.91
N GLY A 112 14.71 -34.77 -21.01
CA GLY A 112 14.25 -35.81 -21.92
C GLY A 112 13.94 -37.14 -21.24
N LYS A 113 12.79 -37.69 -21.63
CA LYS A 113 12.78 -39.07 -22.13
C LYS A 113 13.36 -39.10 -23.54
#